data_AF-A0A7X8XMW3-F1
#
_entry.id   AF-A0A7X8XMW3-F1
#
_cell.length_a   1.000
_cell.length_b   1.000
_cell.length_c   1.000
_cell.angle_alpha   90.00
_cell.angle_beta   90.00
_cell.angle_gamma   90.00
#
_symmetry.space_group_name_H-M   'P 1'
#
loop_
_entity.id
_entity.type
_entity.pdbx_description
1 polymer ?
#
loop_
_entity_poly.entity_id
_entity_poly.type
_entity_poly.pdbx_seq_one_letter_code
_entity_poly.pdbx_strand_id
1 'polypeptide(L)'
;ENLEAVQFLKDFNMAVADHHPGCFTLAEESTAWPRVTGPVQEGGLGFTFKWNMGWMNDTLKYIEKDPIYRKYHQRNLTFGMLYQYSEEFMLPLSHDEVVHGKKSLLDKMPGDNWQKRANLRLLHGYMMGYPGKKLMFMGGEFGQWNEWWEARSLDWHLLDFPEHAGLKSWSADMNQLYLQERALWELDSRPGGFEWIQCDDAQSSVVSFLRFPYGHDKALAFVCNFTPVPRHEHRIGVPWGGTWKLRLNSDDLKYGGSGVCPAMEIQAEAREWDRKTFSLPLTVPPLAVVVLEGFPPPPPAQEESPAPAEGESGRVLLDEENR
;
A
#
# COMPACT_ATOMS: atom_id res chain seq x y z
N GLU A 1 -22.24 -7.30 27.33
CA GLU A 1 -21.31 -6.15 27.35
C GLU A 1 -20.97 -5.82 28.79
N ASN A 2 -19.74 -5.42 29.09
CA ASN A 2 -19.37 -4.86 30.39
C ASN A 2 -19.42 -3.34 30.27
N LEU A 3 -20.48 -2.72 30.80
CA LEU A 3 -20.81 -1.32 30.53
C LEU A 3 -19.81 -0.37 31.21
N GLU A 4 -19.34 -0.74 32.39
CA GLU A 4 -18.36 0.01 33.17
C GLU A 4 -17.02 0.07 32.43
N ALA A 5 -16.58 -1.05 31.85
CA ALA A 5 -15.37 -1.09 31.03
C ALA A 5 -15.52 -0.26 29.74
N VAL A 6 -16.67 -0.35 29.07
CA VAL A 6 -16.95 0.45 27.87
C VAL A 6 -16.91 1.96 28.19
N GLN A 7 -17.54 2.37 29.30
CA GLN A 7 -17.52 3.77 29.71
C GLN A 7 -16.11 4.24 30.07
N PHE A 8 -15.35 3.43 30.81
CA PHE A 8 -13.96 3.73 31.14
C PHE A 8 -13.10 3.96 29.89
N LEU A 9 -13.22 3.12 28.86
CA LEU A 9 -12.45 3.30 27.62
C LEU A 9 -12.83 4.59 26.89
N LYS A 10 -14.12 4.95 26.87
CA LYS A 10 -14.60 6.21 26.30
C LYS A 10 -14.01 7.41 27.05
N ASP A 11 -14.10 7.40 28.38
CA ASP A 11 -13.58 8.48 29.23
C ASP A 11 -12.05 8.61 29.08
N PHE A 12 -11.33 7.48 29.02
CA PHE A 12 -9.89 7.44 28.77
C PHE A 12 -9.52 8.10 27.44
N ASN A 13 -10.16 7.70 26.34
CA ASN A 13 -9.85 8.24 25.01
C ASN A 13 -10.21 9.73 24.91
N MET A 14 -11.32 10.16 25.52
CA MET A 14 -11.68 11.58 25.60
C MET A 14 -10.64 12.39 26.39
N ALA A 15 -10.20 11.88 27.54
CA ALA A 15 -9.19 12.56 28.36
C ALA A 15 -7.84 12.68 27.62
N VAL A 16 -7.41 11.64 26.89
CA VAL A 16 -6.17 11.70 26.09
C VAL A 16 -6.30 12.74 24.97
N ALA A 17 -7.42 12.78 24.26
CA ALA A 17 -7.66 13.74 23.18
C ALA A 17 -7.68 15.20 23.69
N ASP A 18 -8.30 15.44 24.84
CA ASP A 18 -8.45 16.79 25.43
C ASP A 18 -7.14 17.30 26.05
N HIS A 19 -6.41 16.44 26.77
CA HIS A 19 -5.22 16.87 27.53
C HIS A 19 -3.91 16.71 26.76
N HIS A 20 -3.86 15.83 25.75
CA HIS A 20 -2.65 15.53 24.98
C HIS A 20 -2.90 15.49 23.46
N PRO A 21 -3.23 16.64 22.82
CA PRO A 21 -3.40 16.71 21.38
C PRO A 21 -2.17 16.21 20.62
N GLY A 22 -2.39 15.34 19.63
CA GLY A 22 -1.33 14.72 18.82
C GLY A 22 -0.87 13.35 19.33
N CYS A 23 -1.21 12.95 20.55
CA CYS A 23 -1.12 11.54 20.95
C CYS A 23 -2.19 10.71 20.23
N PHE A 24 -1.87 9.45 19.99
CA PHE A 24 -2.83 8.48 19.45
C PHE A 24 -3.04 7.34 20.44
N THR A 25 -4.22 6.76 20.41
CA THR A 25 -4.54 5.53 21.15
C THR A 25 -4.82 4.40 20.16
N LEU A 26 -4.40 3.19 20.51
CA LEU A 26 -4.42 2.03 19.63
C LEU A 26 -5.09 0.86 20.36
N ALA A 27 -6.04 0.22 19.69
CA ALA A 27 -6.72 -0.97 20.21
C ALA A 27 -6.40 -2.22 19.39
N GLU A 28 -6.16 -3.32 20.08
CA GLU A 28 -6.36 -4.66 19.53
C GLU A 28 -7.71 -5.17 20.03
N GLU A 29 -8.64 -5.41 19.11
CA GLU A 29 -9.99 -5.89 19.42
C GLU A 29 -10.36 -7.00 18.42
N SER A 30 -10.67 -8.18 18.95
CA SER A 30 -10.70 -9.45 18.22
C SER A 30 -12.09 -10.11 18.14
N THR A 31 -13.16 -9.41 18.53
CA THR A 31 -14.56 -9.89 18.54
C THR A 31 -15.49 -9.14 17.57
N ALA A 32 -14.93 -8.34 16.66
CA ALA A 32 -15.66 -7.52 15.68
C ALA A 32 -16.60 -6.47 16.30
N TRP A 33 -16.21 -5.92 17.45
CA TRP A 33 -16.90 -4.77 18.04
C TRP A 33 -16.89 -3.60 17.03
N PRO A 34 -18.05 -3.00 16.72
CA PRO A 34 -18.13 -1.95 15.72
C PRO A 34 -17.67 -0.59 16.26
N ARG A 35 -17.10 0.24 15.39
CA ARG A 35 -16.74 1.64 15.67
C ARG A 35 -15.74 1.79 16.82
N VAL A 36 -14.76 0.90 16.89
CA VAL A 36 -13.67 1.01 17.88
C VAL A 36 -12.92 2.33 17.72
N THR A 37 -12.67 2.76 16.48
CA THR A 37 -12.02 4.03 16.17
C THR A 37 -12.99 5.17 15.88
N GLY A 38 -14.28 4.96 16.13
CA GLY A 38 -15.31 5.98 15.93
C GLY A 38 -15.32 7.02 17.06
N PRO A 39 -15.78 8.26 16.79
CA PRO A 39 -15.96 9.27 17.84
C PRO A 39 -16.90 8.79 18.95
N VAL A 40 -16.55 9.10 20.20
CA VAL A 40 -17.35 8.70 21.37
C VAL A 40 -18.77 9.26 21.32
N GLN A 41 -18.91 10.51 20.86
CA GLN A 41 -20.18 11.22 20.73
C GLN A 41 -21.14 10.54 19.74
N GLU A 42 -20.60 9.77 18.80
CA GLU A 42 -21.37 9.02 17.82
C GLU A 42 -21.55 7.55 18.22
N GLY A 43 -21.11 7.15 19.42
CA GLY A 43 -21.24 5.79 19.94
C GLY A 43 -20.02 4.89 19.70
N GLY A 44 -18.91 5.42 19.20
CA GLY A 44 -17.64 4.69 19.13
C GLY A 44 -16.90 4.61 20.48
N LEU A 45 -15.75 3.92 20.49
CA LEU A 45 -14.88 3.83 21.68
C LEU A 45 -13.83 4.94 21.76
N GLY A 46 -13.61 5.70 20.68
CA GLY A 46 -12.70 6.85 20.65
C GLY A 46 -11.23 6.52 20.40
N PHE A 47 -10.88 5.28 20.04
CA PHE A 47 -9.49 4.96 19.70
C PHE A 47 -9.06 5.66 18.40
N THR A 48 -7.79 6.02 18.27
CA THR A 48 -7.27 6.56 17.00
C THR A 48 -7.13 5.48 15.94
N PHE A 49 -6.65 4.30 16.33
CA PHE A 49 -6.39 3.20 15.42
C PHE A 49 -6.84 1.85 16.00
N LYS A 50 -7.15 0.91 15.11
CA LYS A 50 -7.42 -0.50 15.44
C LYS A 50 -6.46 -1.40 14.69
N TRP A 51 -5.93 -2.43 15.34
CA TRP A 51 -5.20 -3.50 14.65
C TRP A 51 -6.11 -4.26 13.68
N ASN A 52 -5.71 -4.35 12.41
CA ASN A 52 -6.39 -5.17 11.42
C ASN A 52 -5.96 -6.64 11.54
N MET A 53 -6.49 -7.31 12.56
CA MET A 53 -6.21 -8.72 12.83
C MET A 53 -6.70 -9.64 11.70
N GLY A 54 -7.77 -9.24 10.99
CA GLY A 54 -8.25 -9.97 9.83
C GLY A 54 -7.25 -9.96 8.68
N TRP A 55 -6.75 -8.77 8.31
CA TRP A 55 -5.68 -8.64 7.31
C TRP A 55 -4.43 -9.43 7.69
N MET A 56 -3.97 -9.33 8.94
CA MET A 56 -2.78 -10.03 9.43
C MET A 56 -2.95 -11.55 9.26
N ASN A 57 -4.05 -12.10 9.77
CA ASN A 57 -4.32 -13.53 9.71
C ASN A 57 -4.45 -14.04 8.27
N ASP A 58 -5.20 -13.34 7.42
CA ASP A 58 -5.43 -13.78 6.06
C ASP A 58 -4.15 -13.70 5.22
N THR A 59 -3.37 -12.62 5.37
CA THR A 59 -2.11 -12.41 4.65
C THR A 59 -1.05 -13.42 5.06
N LEU A 60 -0.85 -13.67 6.35
CA LEU A 60 0.11 -14.68 6.81
C LEU A 60 -0.30 -16.09 6.36
N LYS A 61 -1.59 -16.46 6.50
CA LYS A 61 -2.10 -17.74 5.99
C LYS A 61 -1.92 -17.88 4.48
N TYR A 62 -1.99 -16.79 3.71
CA TYR A 62 -1.76 -16.83 2.28
C TYR A 62 -0.29 -17.07 1.95
N ILE A 63 0.61 -16.29 2.57
CA ILE A 63 2.02 -16.31 2.19
C ILE A 63 2.77 -17.54 2.72
N GLU A 64 2.32 -18.15 3.81
CA GLU A 64 2.83 -19.43 4.33
C GLU A 64 2.56 -20.61 3.37
N LYS A 65 1.57 -20.48 2.48
CA LYS A 65 1.25 -21.54 1.52
C LYS A 65 2.30 -21.62 0.42
N ASP A 66 2.65 -22.86 0.06
CA ASP A 66 3.39 -23.14 -1.16
C ASP A 66 2.75 -22.38 -2.34
N PRO A 67 3.55 -21.66 -3.16
CA PRO A 67 3.06 -20.88 -4.29
C PRO A 67 2.08 -21.61 -5.20
N ILE A 68 2.20 -22.93 -5.40
CA ILE A 68 1.29 -23.68 -6.28
C ILE A 68 -0.16 -23.71 -5.76
N TYR A 69 -0.37 -23.55 -4.45
CA TYR A 69 -1.68 -23.57 -3.82
C TYR A 69 -2.29 -22.17 -3.63
N ARG A 70 -1.52 -21.09 -3.82
CA ARG A 70 -1.99 -19.72 -3.59
C ARG A 70 -3.19 -19.32 -4.43
N LYS A 71 -3.30 -19.85 -5.65
CA LYS A 71 -4.47 -19.65 -6.54
C LYS A 71 -5.81 -20.04 -5.91
N TYR A 72 -5.84 -21.00 -5.00
CA TYR A 72 -7.08 -21.41 -4.31
C TYR A 72 -7.45 -20.48 -3.14
N HIS A 73 -6.58 -19.53 -2.82
CA HIS A 73 -6.68 -18.68 -1.64
C HIS A 73 -6.53 -17.19 -1.97
N GLN A 74 -6.66 -16.78 -3.23
CA GLN A 74 -6.51 -15.38 -3.67
C GLN A 74 -7.34 -14.39 -2.84
N ARG A 75 -8.52 -14.84 -2.39
CA ARG A 75 -9.41 -14.08 -1.50
C ARG A 75 -8.74 -13.63 -0.20
N ASN A 76 -7.76 -14.35 0.33
CA ASN A 76 -7.05 -13.97 1.54
C ASN A 76 -6.31 -12.62 1.37
N LEU A 77 -5.88 -12.27 0.17
CA LEU A 77 -5.27 -10.96 -0.10
C LEU A 77 -6.31 -9.86 -0.29
N THR A 78 -7.48 -10.19 -0.84
CA THR A 78 -8.43 -9.18 -1.33
C THR A 78 -9.58 -8.91 -0.37
N PHE A 79 -9.92 -9.86 0.50
CA PHE A 79 -11.09 -9.80 1.38
C PHE A 79 -11.03 -8.64 2.39
N GLY A 80 -9.83 -8.34 2.92
CA GLY A 80 -9.64 -7.24 3.87
C GLY A 80 -10.13 -5.89 3.36
N MET A 81 -10.05 -5.65 2.05
CA MET A 81 -10.48 -4.40 1.44
C MET A 81 -11.99 -4.16 1.50
N LEU A 82 -12.80 -5.20 1.71
CA LEU A 82 -14.24 -5.06 1.86
C LEU A 82 -14.65 -4.30 3.12
N TYR A 83 -13.82 -4.35 4.16
CA TYR A 83 -14.07 -3.65 5.42
C TYR A 83 -12.96 -2.66 5.79
N GLN A 84 -11.91 -2.51 4.97
CA GLN A 84 -10.74 -1.64 5.27
C GLN A 84 -11.11 -0.19 5.65
N TYR A 85 -12.28 0.31 5.27
CA TYR A 85 -12.73 1.66 5.59
C TYR A 85 -13.79 1.72 6.71
N SER A 86 -14.03 0.62 7.42
CA SER A 86 -14.93 0.60 8.59
C SER A 86 -14.29 1.14 9.85
N GLU A 87 -12.96 1.11 9.93
CA GLU A 87 -12.16 1.56 11.07
C GLU A 87 -10.87 2.22 10.54
N GLU A 88 -10.21 2.98 11.39
CA GLU A 88 -8.88 3.53 11.14
C GLU A 88 -7.84 2.41 11.40
N PHE A 89 -7.56 1.59 10.39
CA PHE A 89 -6.72 0.40 10.60
C PHE A 89 -5.22 0.67 10.62
N MET A 90 -4.54 -0.02 11.54
CA MET A 90 -3.10 -0.30 11.51
C MET A 90 -2.90 -1.77 11.18
N LEU A 91 -1.97 -2.09 10.27
CA LEU A 91 -1.62 -3.43 9.84
C LEU A 91 -0.50 -3.97 10.75
N PRO A 92 -0.78 -4.97 11.61
CA PRO A 92 0.21 -5.47 12.55
C PRO A 92 0.91 -6.73 12.04
N LEU A 93 2.24 -6.76 12.16
CA LEU A 93 3.04 -7.97 12.27
C LEU A 93 3.77 -7.89 13.62
N SER A 94 3.02 -8.21 14.69
CA SER A 94 3.46 -8.01 16.08
C SER A 94 4.30 -9.17 16.61
N HIS A 95 4.76 -9.03 17.86
CA HIS A 95 5.52 -10.06 18.58
C HIS A 95 4.75 -11.38 18.74
N ASP A 96 3.42 -11.32 18.93
CA ASP A 96 2.57 -12.50 19.10
C ASP A 96 2.57 -13.43 17.89
N GLU A 97 2.96 -12.93 16.70
CA GLU A 97 2.98 -13.73 15.47
C GLU A 97 4.31 -14.46 15.24
N VAL A 98 5.31 -14.23 16.09
CA VAL A 98 6.67 -14.78 15.96
C VAL A 98 7.17 -15.51 17.22
N VAL A 99 6.25 -16.08 17.99
CA VAL A 99 6.49 -16.84 19.23
C VAL A 99 5.63 -18.11 19.31
N HIS A 100 5.84 -18.93 20.34
CA HIS A 100 4.99 -20.07 20.70
C HIS A 100 4.79 -21.11 19.58
N GLY A 101 5.84 -21.39 18.80
CA GLY A 101 5.79 -22.38 17.72
C GLY A 101 5.22 -21.83 16.40
N LYS A 102 4.88 -20.53 16.33
CA LYS A 102 4.39 -19.89 15.11
C LYS A 102 5.49 -19.58 14.10
N LYS A 103 6.77 -19.78 14.44
CA LYS A 103 7.97 -19.42 13.66
C LYS A 103 8.18 -17.92 13.51
N SER A 104 9.39 -17.52 13.16
CA SER A 104 9.69 -16.16 12.69
C SER A 104 9.00 -15.84 11.36
N LEU A 105 8.92 -14.56 10.99
CA LEU A 105 8.38 -14.16 9.68
C LEU A 105 9.14 -14.80 8.52
N LEU A 106 10.47 -14.94 8.61
CA LEU A 106 11.25 -15.56 7.55
C LEU A 106 10.98 -17.07 7.45
N ASP A 107 10.88 -17.76 8.60
CA ASP A 107 10.73 -19.21 8.59
C ASP A 107 9.29 -19.69 8.31
N LYS A 108 8.30 -18.80 8.44
CA LYS A 108 6.94 -18.99 7.89
C LYS A 108 6.92 -19.19 6.38
N MET A 109 7.86 -18.58 5.66
CA MET A 109 7.86 -18.57 4.20
C MET A 109 8.18 -19.97 3.63
N PRO A 110 7.53 -20.39 2.53
CA PRO A 110 7.82 -21.65 1.87
C PRO A 110 9.03 -21.54 0.93
N GLY A 111 9.53 -22.70 0.51
CA GLY A 111 10.60 -22.80 -0.49
C GLY A 111 12.01 -22.81 0.10
N ASP A 112 12.99 -22.68 -0.79
CA ASP A 112 14.40 -22.57 -0.41
C ASP A 112 14.73 -21.23 0.27
N ASN A 113 15.96 -21.08 0.75
CA ASN A 113 16.39 -19.87 1.45
C ASN A 113 16.24 -18.58 0.62
N TRP A 114 16.40 -18.65 -0.71
CA TRP A 114 16.21 -17.50 -1.58
C TRP A 114 14.71 -17.15 -1.68
N GLN A 115 13.86 -18.16 -1.91
CA GLN A 115 12.40 -17.99 -1.97
C GLN A 115 11.81 -17.50 -0.65
N LYS A 116 12.32 -17.96 0.49
CA LYS A 116 11.91 -17.48 1.83
C LYS A 116 12.14 -15.98 1.97
N ARG A 117 13.33 -15.50 1.60
CA ARG A 117 13.67 -14.07 1.64
C ARG A 117 12.89 -13.25 0.60
N ALA A 118 12.67 -13.79 -0.61
CA ALA A 118 11.85 -13.15 -1.63
C ALA A 118 10.40 -12.95 -1.16
N ASN A 119 9.80 -13.98 -0.57
CA ASN A 119 8.47 -13.87 0.05
C ASN A 119 8.43 -12.83 1.18
N LEU A 120 9.47 -12.74 2.02
CA LEU A 120 9.52 -11.74 3.08
C LEU A 120 9.56 -10.31 2.51
N ARG A 121 10.38 -10.06 1.47
CA ARG A 121 10.40 -8.75 0.78
C ARG A 121 9.05 -8.44 0.14
N LEU A 122 8.44 -9.41 -0.51
CA LEU A 122 7.10 -9.32 -1.09
C LEU A 122 6.04 -9.00 -0.03
N LEU A 123 6.05 -9.66 1.13
CA LEU A 123 5.15 -9.36 2.25
C LEU A 123 5.28 -7.90 2.70
N HIS A 124 6.51 -7.44 2.94
CA HIS A 124 6.77 -6.07 3.38
C HIS A 124 6.32 -5.05 2.34
N GLY A 125 6.60 -5.32 1.07
CA GLY A 125 6.19 -4.49 -0.05
C GLY A 125 4.67 -4.36 -0.19
N TYR A 126 3.99 -5.51 -0.12
CA TYR A 126 2.53 -5.58 -0.14
C TYR A 126 1.92 -4.86 1.07
N MET A 127 2.42 -5.13 2.27
CA MET A 127 2.01 -4.45 3.51
C MET A 127 2.15 -2.93 3.41
N MET A 128 3.25 -2.43 2.83
CA MET A 128 3.48 -0.99 2.70
C MET A 128 2.49 -0.35 1.74
N GLY A 129 2.21 -1.01 0.61
CA GLY A 129 1.25 -0.54 -0.39
C GLY A 129 -0.21 -0.67 0.03
N TYR A 130 -0.56 -1.63 0.89
CA TYR A 130 -1.93 -1.82 1.39
C TYR A 130 -2.39 -0.60 2.22
N PRO A 131 -3.68 -0.18 2.22
CA PRO A 131 -4.12 0.94 3.05
C PRO A 131 -4.02 0.66 4.56
N GLY A 132 -3.69 1.69 5.35
CA GLY A 132 -3.60 1.62 6.82
C GLY A 132 -2.18 1.80 7.35
N LYS A 133 -2.04 2.15 8.63
CA LYS A 133 -0.71 2.38 9.25
C LYS A 133 0.07 1.09 9.43
N LYS A 134 1.39 1.16 9.64
CA LYS A 134 2.28 -0.01 9.62
C LYS A 134 2.86 -0.29 11.01
N LEU A 135 2.84 -1.56 11.42
CA LEU A 135 3.55 -2.02 12.62
C LEU A 135 4.29 -3.31 12.31
N MET A 136 5.60 -3.31 12.55
CA MET A 136 6.46 -4.47 12.39
C MET A 136 7.29 -4.67 13.65
N PHE A 137 7.30 -5.89 14.17
CA PHE A 137 8.09 -6.24 15.34
C PHE A 137 9.56 -6.45 14.99
N MET A 138 10.44 -6.10 15.93
CA MET A 138 11.88 -6.19 15.79
C MET A 138 12.34 -7.61 15.42
N GLY A 139 13.34 -7.71 14.54
CA GLY A 139 13.79 -8.97 13.94
C GLY A 139 13.11 -9.28 12.61
N GLY A 140 11.90 -8.75 12.37
CA GLY A 140 11.20 -8.88 11.09
C GLY A 140 11.92 -8.17 9.94
N GLU A 141 12.52 -7.01 10.21
CA GLU A 141 13.11 -6.11 9.21
C GLU A 141 14.38 -6.65 8.55
N PHE A 142 15.11 -7.55 9.21
CA PHE A 142 16.31 -8.21 8.69
C PHE A 142 16.14 -9.73 8.54
N GLY A 143 14.93 -10.25 8.75
CA GLY A 143 14.60 -11.66 8.60
C GLY A 143 15.32 -12.56 9.60
N GLN A 144 15.10 -12.35 10.89
CA GLN A 144 15.56 -13.29 11.91
C GLN A 144 14.98 -14.69 11.66
N TRP A 145 15.80 -15.73 11.81
CA TRP A 145 15.39 -17.13 11.62
C TRP A 145 14.61 -17.67 12.81
N ASN A 146 15.13 -17.46 14.01
CA ASN A 146 14.52 -18.00 15.20
C ASN A 146 13.31 -17.18 15.64
N GLU A 147 12.35 -17.84 16.29
CA GLU A 147 11.32 -17.15 17.06
C GLU A 147 11.94 -16.17 18.04
N TRP A 148 11.19 -15.10 18.30
CA TRP A 148 11.57 -14.16 19.33
C TRP A 148 11.56 -14.87 20.68
N TRP A 149 12.57 -14.54 21.50
CA TRP A 149 12.69 -15.06 22.85
C TRP A 149 13.16 -13.92 23.73
N GLU A 150 12.33 -13.53 24.68
CA GLU A 150 12.52 -12.37 25.56
C GLU A 150 13.77 -12.48 26.43
N ALA A 151 14.23 -13.70 26.72
CA ALA A 151 15.40 -13.95 27.56
C ALA A 151 16.75 -13.81 26.82
N ARG A 152 16.75 -13.56 25.51
CA ARG A 152 17.97 -13.35 24.71
C ARG A 152 17.85 -12.13 23.80
N SER A 153 18.99 -11.62 23.36
CA SER A 153 19.02 -10.59 22.31
C SER A 153 18.50 -11.14 20.98
N LEU A 154 18.16 -10.23 20.07
CA LEU A 154 17.97 -10.58 18.67
C LEU A 154 19.25 -11.17 18.06
N ASP A 155 19.09 -11.91 16.97
CA ASP A 155 20.18 -12.58 16.24
C ASP A 155 20.98 -11.59 15.38
N TRP A 156 21.58 -10.57 16.01
CA TRP A 156 22.27 -9.47 15.32
C TRP A 156 23.40 -9.90 14.38
N HIS A 157 24.06 -11.02 14.70
CA HIS A 157 25.11 -11.63 13.87
C HIS A 157 24.63 -11.99 12.45
N LEU A 158 23.31 -12.10 12.23
CA LEU A 158 22.76 -12.31 10.89
C LEU A 158 23.08 -11.15 9.93
N LEU A 159 23.27 -9.93 10.44
CA LEU A 159 23.60 -8.77 9.60
C LEU A 159 25.00 -8.81 8.98
N ASP A 160 25.86 -9.74 9.41
CA ASP A 160 27.16 -10.00 8.77
C ASP A 160 27.00 -10.74 7.43
N PHE A 161 25.81 -11.30 7.16
CA PHE A 161 25.48 -11.99 5.92
C PHE A 161 24.76 -11.04 4.93
N PRO A 162 25.23 -10.93 3.67
CA PRO A 162 24.68 -10.01 2.68
C PRO A 162 23.17 -10.14 2.47
N GLU A 163 22.62 -11.34 2.61
CA GLU A 163 21.20 -11.62 2.38
C GLU A 163 20.29 -11.00 3.44
N HIS A 164 20.73 -10.95 4.70
CA HIS A 164 20.00 -10.29 5.80
C HIS A 164 20.21 -8.77 5.77
N ALA A 165 21.42 -8.32 5.42
CA ALA A 165 21.68 -6.91 5.15
C ALA A 165 20.79 -6.38 4.01
N GLY A 166 20.58 -7.18 2.95
CA GLY A 166 19.67 -6.87 1.85
C GLY A 166 18.20 -6.72 2.27
N LEU A 167 17.72 -7.59 3.16
CA LEU A 167 16.38 -7.45 3.77
C LEU A 167 16.25 -6.16 4.59
N LYS A 168 17.26 -5.84 5.38
CA LYS A 168 17.30 -4.60 6.16
C LYS A 168 17.30 -3.37 5.24
N SER A 169 18.07 -3.40 4.16
CA SER A 169 18.07 -2.32 3.15
C SER A 169 16.72 -2.20 2.45
N TRP A 170 16.06 -3.32 2.12
CA TRP A 170 14.69 -3.31 1.58
C TRP A 170 13.72 -2.62 2.55
N SER A 171 13.75 -2.98 3.83
CA SER A 171 12.91 -2.37 4.86
C SER A 171 13.19 -0.86 5.01
N ALA A 172 14.45 -0.45 4.92
CA ALA A 172 14.84 0.96 4.97
C ALA A 172 14.34 1.75 3.75
N ASP A 173 14.52 1.23 2.54
CA ASP A 173 14.11 1.89 1.30
C ASP A 173 12.57 1.98 1.19
N MET A 174 11.84 0.95 1.66
CA MET A 174 10.38 0.98 1.77
C MET A 174 9.89 2.04 2.78
N ASN A 175 10.58 2.20 3.91
CA ASN A 175 10.25 3.27 4.87
C ASN A 175 10.53 4.66 4.29
N GLN A 176 11.63 4.83 3.55
CA GLN A 176 11.91 6.10 2.86
C GLN A 176 10.82 6.43 1.83
N LEU A 177 10.41 5.44 1.03
CA LEU A 177 9.30 5.62 0.09
C LEU A 177 8.02 6.02 0.84
N TYR A 178 7.67 5.34 1.94
CA TYR A 178 6.50 5.66 2.75
C TYR A 178 6.49 7.12 3.23
N LEU A 179 7.62 7.63 3.70
CA LEU A 179 7.73 9.01 4.17
C LEU A 179 7.67 10.04 3.04
N GLN A 180 8.23 9.74 1.87
CA GLN A 180 8.26 10.65 0.72
C GLN A 180 6.94 10.68 -0.05
N GLU A 181 6.20 9.58 -0.04
CA GLU A 181 5.03 9.41 -0.90
C GLU A 181 3.72 9.56 -0.14
N ARG A 182 3.15 10.77 -0.23
CA ARG A 182 1.81 11.13 0.29
C ARG A 182 0.71 10.11 -0.02
N ALA A 183 0.78 9.48 -1.20
CA ALA A 183 -0.16 8.45 -1.65
C ALA A 183 -0.25 7.24 -0.70
N LEU A 184 0.79 6.98 0.09
CA LEU A 184 0.88 5.84 0.99
C LEU A 184 0.27 6.09 2.37
N TRP A 185 -0.11 7.33 2.71
CA TRP A 185 -0.61 7.64 4.05
C TRP A 185 -1.73 8.68 4.16
N GLU A 186 -1.93 9.56 3.18
CA GLU A 186 -2.92 10.65 3.27
C GLU A 186 -4.37 10.14 3.30
N LEU A 187 -4.67 9.15 2.48
CA LEU A 187 -6.01 8.63 2.25
C LEU A 187 -6.16 7.17 2.71
N ASP A 188 -5.32 6.71 3.66
CA ASP A 188 -5.33 5.31 4.14
C ASP A 188 -6.70 4.82 4.61
N SER A 189 -7.50 5.72 5.20
CA SER A 189 -8.82 5.41 5.77
C SER A 189 -9.96 5.95 4.91
N ARG A 190 -9.66 6.35 3.65
CA ARG A 190 -10.62 6.92 2.72
C ARG A 190 -10.61 6.12 1.41
N PRO A 191 -11.77 5.72 0.87
CA PRO A 191 -11.85 4.94 -0.38
C PRO A 191 -11.14 5.54 -1.59
N GLY A 192 -10.98 6.87 -1.66
CA GLY A 192 -10.30 7.53 -2.79
C GLY A 192 -8.80 7.27 -2.88
N GLY A 193 -8.16 6.78 -1.81
CA GLY A 193 -6.70 6.56 -1.76
C GLY A 193 -6.20 5.26 -2.37
N PHE A 194 -7.10 4.35 -2.76
CA PHE A 194 -6.76 3.02 -3.24
C PHE A 194 -7.72 2.55 -4.33
N GLU A 195 -7.19 1.89 -5.35
CA GLU A 195 -7.99 1.25 -6.38
C GLU A 195 -7.36 -0.06 -6.84
N TRP A 196 -8.10 -1.16 -6.85
CA TRP A 196 -7.63 -2.39 -7.49
C TRP A 196 -7.49 -2.18 -9.00
N ILE A 197 -6.33 -2.53 -9.56
CA ILE A 197 -6.16 -2.68 -11.00
C ILE A 197 -6.62 -4.10 -11.35
N GLN A 198 -5.93 -5.10 -10.79
CA GLN A 198 -6.21 -6.51 -10.98
C GLN A 198 -6.12 -7.24 -9.65
N CYS A 199 -7.19 -7.93 -9.26
CA CYS A 199 -7.25 -8.67 -8.00
C CYS A 199 -7.86 -10.07 -8.13
N ASP A 200 -8.33 -10.45 -9.32
CA ASP A 200 -8.97 -11.74 -9.59
C ASP A 200 -8.12 -12.71 -10.43
N ASP A 201 -6.88 -12.34 -10.82
CA ASP A 201 -5.90 -13.22 -11.45
C ASP A 201 -5.29 -14.22 -10.46
N ALA A 202 -6.14 -15.09 -9.92
CA ALA A 202 -5.76 -16.18 -9.04
C ALA A 202 -4.80 -17.16 -9.74
N GLN A 203 -4.95 -17.38 -11.05
CA GLN A 203 -4.12 -18.34 -11.80
C GLN A 203 -2.64 -17.93 -11.82
N SER A 204 -2.35 -16.64 -12.01
CA SER A 204 -0.98 -16.14 -11.89
C SER A 204 -0.59 -15.81 -10.46
N SER A 205 -1.57 -15.74 -9.54
CA SER A 205 -1.41 -15.21 -8.18
C SER A 205 -0.73 -13.84 -8.19
N VAL A 206 -1.17 -12.99 -9.12
CA VAL A 206 -0.75 -11.59 -9.21
C VAL A 206 -1.88 -10.73 -8.68
N VAL A 207 -1.53 -9.72 -7.89
CA VAL A 207 -2.43 -8.60 -7.60
C VAL A 207 -1.73 -7.30 -7.94
N SER A 208 -2.51 -6.33 -8.40
CA SER A 208 -2.04 -5.00 -8.67
C SER A 208 -3.07 -3.95 -8.28
N PHE A 209 -2.59 -2.83 -7.77
CA PHE A 209 -3.43 -1.76 -7.25
C PHE A 209 -2.73 -0.41 -7.34
N LEU A 210 -3.52 0.65 -7.30
CA LEU A 210 -3.09 2.03 -7.29
C LEU A 210 -3.21 2.60 -5.88
N ARG A 211 -2.30 3.51 -5.55
CA ARG A 211 -2.37 4.40 -4.40
C ARG A 211 -2.37 5.83 -4.87
N PHE A 212 -3.28 6.64 -4.32
CA PHE A 212 -3.45 8.04 -4.68
C PHE A 212 -3.30 8.94 -3.45
N PRO A 213 -2.65 10.10 -3.58
CA PRO A 213 -2.71 11.17 -2.59
C PRO A 213 -4.02 11.95 -2.74
N TYR A 214 -4.28 12.86 -1.81
CA TYR A 214 -5.36 13.83 -1.98
C TYR A 214 -5.13 14.67 -3.24
N GLY A 215 -6.16 14.81 -4.08
CA GLY A 215 -6.10 15.56 -5.34
C GLY A 215 -5.63 14.75 -6.56
N HIS A 216 -5.12 13.52 -6.37
CA HIS A 216 -4.77 12.60 -7.46
C HIS A 216 -3.76 13.20 -8.47
N ASP A 217 -2.83 14.03 -7.98
CA ASP A 217 -1.76 14.65 -8.76
C ASP A 217 -0.61 13.68 -9.12
N LYS A 218 -0.65 12.47 -8.57
CA LYS A 218 0.20 11.32 -8.91
C LYS A 218 -0.47 10.01 -8.51
N ALA A 219 0.07 8.89 -8.97
CA ALA A 219 -0.29 7.56 -8.49
C ALA A 219 0.94 6.68 -8.34
N LEU A 220 0.89 5.79 -7.35
CA LEU A 220 1.78 4.65 -7.27
C LEU A 220 1.04 3.38 -7.67
N ALA A 221 1.55 2.66 -8.65
CA ALA A 221 1.06 1.32 -8.99
C ALA A 221 1.94 0.26 -8.31
N PHE A 222 1.31 -0.59 -7.50
CA PHE A 222 1.94 -1.77 -6.92
C PHE A 222 1.56 -2.98 -7.75
N VAL A 223 2.54 -3.80 -8.11
CA VAL A 223 2.33 -5.08 -8.82
C VAL A 223 3.05 -6.17 -8.06
N CYS A 224 2.31 -7.11 -7.51
CA CYS A 224 2.80 -8.14 -6.60
C CYS A 224 2.62 -9.52 -7.25
N ASN A 225 3.71 -10.22 -7.55
CA ASN A 225 3.70 -11.59 -8.04
C ASN A 225 3.99 -12.56 -6.90
N PHE A 226 2.98 -13.31 -6.47
CA PHE A 226 3.09 -14.28 -5.39
C PHE A 226 3.50 -15.68 -5.86
N THR A 227 4.12 -15.81 -7.04
CA THR A 227 4.73 -17.07 -7.51
C THR A 227 6.20 -16.91 -7.90
N PRO A 228 7.01 -17.98 -7.84
CA PRO A 228 8.41 -17.96 -8.28
C PRO A 228 8.57 -17.93 -9.80
N VAL A 229 7.47 -17.84 -10.55
CA VAL A 229 7.48 -17.78 -12.01
C VAL A 229 7.45 -16.30 -12.43
N PRO A 230 8.50 -15.78 -13.10
CA PRO A 230 8.48 -14.42 -13.64
C PRO A 230 7.39 -14.27 -14.70
N ARG A 231 6.78 -13.08 -14.79
CA ARG A 231 5.74 -12.77 -15.77
C ARG A 231 6.27 -11.76 -16.77
N HIS A 232 6.66 -12.23 -17.95
CA HIS A 232 7.08 -11.37 -19.05
C HIS A 232 5.85 -10.86 -19.80
N GLU A 233 5.94 -9.63 -20.31
CA GLU A 233 4.86 -8.96 -21.06
C GLU A 233 3.51 -8.96 -20.31
N HIS A 234 3.56 -9.02 -18.97
CA HIS A 234 2.37 -8.93 -18.16
C HIS A 234 1.81 -7.52 -18.26
N ARG A 235 0.53 -7.39 -18.56
CA ARG A 235 -0.10 -6.10 -18.80
C ARG A 235 -0.99 -5.72 -17.63
N ILE A 236 -0.90 -4.47 -17.21
CA ILE A 236 -1.78 -3.87 -16.19
C ILE A 236 -2.42 -2.59 -16.74
N GLY A 237 -3.68 -2.35 -16.38
CA GLY A 237 -4.34 -1.08 -16.68
C GLY A 237 -3.81 0.06 -15.81
N VAL A 238 -3.70 1.26 -16.37
CA VAL A 238 -3.31 2.49 -15.64
C VAL A 238 -4.25 3.65 -15.96
N PRO A 239 -4.47 4.59 -15.02
CA PRO A 239 -5.49 5.63 -15.16
C PRO A 239 -5.16 6.68 -16.23
N TRP A 240 -3.88 6.82 -16.61
CA TRP A 240 -3.43 7.79 -17.59
C TRP A 240 -2.24 7.28 -18.40
N GLY A 241 -2.07 7.91 -19.57
CA GLY A 241 -0.94 7.72 -20.46
C GLY A 241 0.36 8.33 -19.92
N GLY A 242 1.39 8.40 -20.78
CA GLY A 242 2.68 8.98 -20.43
C GLY A 242 3.63 7.99 -19.77
N THR A 243 4.71 8.51 -19.20
CA THR A 243 5.83 7.70 -18.68
C THR A 243 5.60 7.32 -17.22
N TRP A 244 5.61 6.02 -16.95
CA TRP A 244 5.61 5.47 -15.60
C TRP A 244 7.02 5.06 -15.20
N LYS A 245 7.48 5.52 -14.04
CA LYS A 245 8.86 5.33 -13.56
C LYS A 245 8.93 4.22 -12.53
N LEU A 246 9.90 3.33 -12.66
CA LEU A 246 10.22 2.33 -11.64
C LEU A 246 10.79 3.01 -10.39
N ARG A 247 10.09 2.90 -9.26
CA ARG A 247 10.53 3.43 -7.97
C ARG A 247 11.29 2.40 -7.16
N LEU A 248 10.70 1.21 -7.01
CA LEU A 248 11.30 0.12 -6.25
C LEU A 248 10.97 -1.22 -6.92
N ASN A 249 11.96 -2.12 -6.87
CA ASN A 249 11.83 -3.52 -7.26
C ASN A 249 12.40 -4.38 -6.13
N SER A 250 11.56 -5.17 -5.47
CA SER A 250 12.01 -6.06 -4.39
C SER A 250 12.93 -7.20 -4.86
N ASP A 251 13.02 -7.46 -6.17
CA ASP A 251 13.90 -8.47 -6.75
C ASP A 251 15.26 -7.91 -7.23
N ASP A 252 15.56 -6.64 -6.90
CA ASP A 252 16.87 -6.06 -7.15
C ASP A 252 17.98 -6.84 -6.41
N LEU A 253 19.14 -7.00 -7.06
CA LEU A 253 20.31 -7.68 -6.51
C LEU A 253 20.76 -7.06 -5.18
N LYS A 254 20.60 -5.74 -4.99
CA LYS A 254 20.95 -5.08 -3.72
C LYS A 254 20.14 -5.57 -2.52
N TYR A 255 18.97 -6.18 -2.75
CA TYR A 255 18.14 -6.78 -1.71
C TYR A 255 18.26 -8.31 -1.64
N GLY A 256 19.15 -8.91 -2.44
CA GLY A 256 19.28 -10.35 -2.59
C GLY A 256 18.19 -10.99 -3.46
N GLY A 257 17.66 -10.25 -4.44
CA GLY A 257 16.79 -10.79 -5.48
C GLY A 257 17.56 -11.46 -6.63
N SER A 258 16.84 -11.89 -7.66
CA SER A 258 17.41 -12.53 -8.85
C SER A 258 17.94 -11.54 -9.89
N GLY A 259 17.56 -10.26 -9.77
CA GLY A 259 17.93 -9.21 -10.72
C GLY A 259 16.98 -9.10 -11.92
N VAL A 260 15.87 -9.84 -11.94
CA VAL A 260 14.81 -9.62 -12.94
C VAL A 260 14.22 -8.25 -12.67
N CYS A 261 14.29 -7.37 -13.66
CA CYS A 261 13.93 -5.97 -13.50
C CYS A 261 13.00 -5.50 -14.63
N PRO A 262 11.89 -4.80 -14.31
CA PRO A 262 11.18 -3.99 -15.29
C PRO A 262 12.08 -2.92 -15.90
N ALA A 263 11.66 -2.33 -17.03
CA ALA A 263 12.32 -1.13 -17.53
C ALA A 263 12.19 0.02 -16.52
N MET A 264 13.22 0.87 -16.41
CA MET A 264 13.24 2.01 -15.50
C MET A 264 12.12 3.03 -15.82
N GLU A 265 11.78 3.15 -17.10
CA GLU A 265 10.70 3.98 -17.60
C GLU A 265 9.87 3.15 -18.58
N ILE A 266 8.55 3.13 -18.37
CA ILE A 266 7.60 2.37 -19.17
C ILE A 266 6.59 3.35 -19.75
N GLN A 267 6.45 3.38 -21.07
CA GLN A 267 5.44 4.22 -21.72
C GLN A 267 4.08 3.52 -21.65
N ALA A 268 3.08 4.20 -21.09
CA ALA A 268 1.70 3.74 -21.12
C ALA A 268 1.16 3.82 -22.55
N GLU A 269 0.65 2.70 -23.05
CA GLU A 269 0.03 2.58 -24.36
C GLU A 269 -1.46 2.92 -24.25
N ALA A 270 -2.02 3.62 -25.24
CA ALA A 270 -3.46 3.83 -25.39
C ALA A 270 -4.16 2.54 -25.83
N ARG A 271 -4.16 1.55 -24.93
CA ARG A 271 -4.71 0.21 -25.14
C ARG A 271 -5.52 -0.18 -23.92
N GLU A 272 -6.80 -0.45 -24.14
CA GLU A 272 -7.72 -0.83 -23.09
C GLU A 272 -7.30 -2.12 -22.40
N TRP A 273 -7.24 -2.10 -21.07
CA TRP A 273 -6.91 -3.24 -20.21
C TRP A 273 -7.40 -2.98 -18.78
N ASP A 274 -7.82 -4.01 -18.05
CA ASP A 274 -8.33 -3.90 -16.66
C ASP A 274 -9.38 -2.78 -16.46
N ARG A 275 -10.23 -2.54 -17.47
CA ARG A 275 -11.26 -1.45 -17.50
C ARG A 275 -10.67 -0.03 -17.45
N LYS A 276 -9.42 0.15 -17.89
CA LYS A 276 -8.74 1.44 -18.04
C LYS A 276 -8.35 1.64 -19.51
N THR A 277 -8.27 2.90 -19.94
CA THR A 277 -7.99 3.28 -21.34
C THR A 277 -6.51 3.17 -21.71
N PHE A 278 -5.62 3.16 -20.72
CA PHE A 278 -4.18 3.00 -20.89
C PHE A 278 -3.69 1.74 -20.18
N SER A 279 -2.59 1.18 -20.66
CA SER A 279 -1.96 0.02 -20.04
C SER A 279 -0.43 0.00 -20.20
N LEU A 280 0.22 -0.70 -19.29
CA LEU A 280 1.67 -0.88 -19.28
C LEU A 280 2.01 -2.35 -19.54
N PRO A 281 2.83 -2.69 -20.54
CA PRO A 281 3.51 -3.97 -20.59
C PRO A 281 4.71 -3.94 -19.63
N LEU A 282 4.77 -4.87 -18.68
CA LEU A 282 5.89 -4.95 -17.75
C LEU A 282 6.36 -6.40 -17.54
N THR A 283 7.64 -6.53 -17.23
CA THR A 283 8.17 -7.77 -16.65
C THR A 283 7.97 -7.73 -15.15
N VAL A 284 7.17 -8.65 -14.60
CA VAL A 284 6.97 -8.78 -13.15
C VAL A 284 7.94 -9.86 -12.62
N PRO A 285 8.85 -9.52 -11.70
CA PRO A 285 9.83 -10.46 -11.17
C PRO A 285 9.19 -11.59 -10.34
N PRO A 286 9.91 -12.70 -10.10
CA PRO A 286 9.41 -13.81 -9.30
C PRO A 286 9.37 -13.45 -7.81
N LEU A 287 8.27 -13.80 -7.11
CA LEU A 287 8.09 -13.55 -5.66
C LEU A 287 8.45 -12.12 -5.25
N ALA A 288 7.91 -11.15 -5.98
CA ALA A 288 8.33 -9.76 -5.88
C ALA A 288 7.18 -8.77 -5.99
N VAL A 289 7.36 -7.62 -5.34
CA VAL A 289 6.64 -6.39 -5.61
C VAL A 289 7.46 -5.47 -6.50
N VAL A 290 6.76 -4.79 -7.42
CA VAL A 290 7.24 -3.67 -8.21
C VAL A 290 6.37 -2.46 -7.88
N VAL A 291 7.00 -1.31 -7.67
CA VAL A 291 6.33 -0.02 -7.46
C VAL A 291 6.66 0.91 -8.61
N LEU A 292 5.64 1.35 -9.34
CA LEU A 292 5.75 2.32 -10.41
C LEU A 292 5.09 3.64 -10.00
N GLU A 293 5.61 4.76 -10.48
CA GLU A 293 5.06 6.10 -10.27
C GLU A 293 4.60 6.68 -11.61
N GLY A 294 3.40 7.23 -11.64
CA GLY A 294 2.84 7.92 -12.79
C GLY A 294 2.23 9.25 -12.41
N PHE A 295 2.19 10.18 -13.37
CA PHE A 295 1.59 11.50 -13.21
C PHE A 295 0.47 11.70 -14.23
N PRO A 296 -0.65 12.34 -13.85
CA PRO A 296 -1.67 12.70 -14.81
C PRO A 296 -1.07 13.60 -15.90
N PRO A 297 -1.61 13.58 -17.13
CA PRO A 297 -1.17 14.48 -18.18
C PRO A 297 -1.37 15.93 -17.73
N PRO A 298 -0.52 16.87 -18.17
CA PRO A 298 -0.74 18.28 -17.89
C PRO A 298 -2.13 18.68 -18.41
N PRO A 299 -2.82 19.59 -17.71
CA PRO A 299 -4.10 20.11 -18.20
C PRO A 299 -3.91 20.67 -19.62
N PRO A 300 -4.90 20.52 -20.51
CA PRO A 300 -4.82 21.10 -21.84
C PRO A 300 -4.52 22.60 -21.70
N ALA A 301 -3.55 23.08 -22.48
CA ALA A 301 -3.23 24.50 -22.51
C ALA A 301 -4.52 25.27 -22.79
N GLN A 302 -4.86 26.25 -21.94
CA GLN A 302 -5.96 27.16 -22.25
C GLN A 302 -5.58 27.85 -23.56
N GLU A 303 -6.32 27.59 -24.63
CA GLU A 303 -6.24 28.41 -25.83
C GLU A 303 -6.53 29.85 -25.37
N GLU A 304 -5.51 30.70 -25.40
CA GLU A 304 -5.70 32.14 -25.26
C GLU A 304 -6.77 32.52 -26.29
N SER A 305 -7.95 32.90 -25.80
CA SER A 305 -9.00 33.41 -26.66
C SER A 305 -8.40 34.58 -27.44
N PRO A 306 -8.49 34.60 -28.78
CA PRO A 306 -7.94 35.71 -29.54
C PRO A 306 -8.54 37.00 -29.01
N ALA A 307 -7.67 37.95 -28.65
CA ALA A 307 -8.09 39.26 -28.17
C ALA A 307 -9.16 39.83 -29.11
N PRO A 308 -10.26 40.42 -28.58
CA PRO A 308 -11.29 40.98 -29.43
C PRO A 308 -10.65 42.01 -30.36
N ALA A 309 -10.83 41.82 -31.66
CA ALA A 309 -10.42 42.78 -32.68
C ALA A 309 -11.01 44.15 -32.31
N GLU A 310 -10.15 45.17 -32.21
CA GLU A 310 -10.58 46.55 -32.05
C GLU A 310 -11.50 46.92 -33.22
N GLY A 311 -12.80 46.86 -32.95
CA GLY A 311 -13.85 47.24 -33.88
C GLY A 311 -13.83 48.75 -34.09
N GLU A 312 -13.84 49.11 -35.37
CA GLU A 312 -14.02 50.43 -35.95
C GLU A 312 -14.87 51.38 -35.09
N SER A 313 -14.30 52.54 -34.73
CA SER A 313 -15.05 53.63 -34.14
C SER A 313 -16.09 54.13 -35.14
N GLY A 314 -17.34 53.71 -34.97
CA GLY A 314 -18.50 54.31 -35.62
C GLY A 314 -18.57 55.79 -35.27
N ARG A 315 -18.37 56.65 -36.27
CA ARG A 315 -18.73 58.07 -36.22
C ARG A 315 -20.25 58.17 -36.04
N VAL A 316 -20.69 58.55 -34.86
CA VAL A 316 -22.05 59.04 -34.63
C VAL A 316 -22.10 60.48 -35.15
N LEU A 317 -22.75 60.67 -36.30
CA LEU A 317 -23.20 61.98 -36.77
C LEU A 317 -24.43 62.37 -35.94
N LEU A 318 -24.33 63.48 -35.24
CA LEU A 318 -25.47 64.18 -34.63
C LEU A 318 -26.08 65.06 -35.72
N ASP A 319 -27.26 64.69 -36.21
CA ASP A 319 -28.11 65.57 -37.02
C ASP A 319 -28.95 66.44 -36.08
N GLU A 320 -28.66 67.74 -36.10
CA GLU A 320 -29.59 68.80 -35.72
C GLU A 320 -30.52 69.08 -36.91
N GLU A 321 -31.84 68.88 -36.75
CA GLU A 321 -32.88 69.80 -37.26
C GLU A 321 -34.32 69.36 -36.93
N ASN A 322 -35.00 70.22 -36.14
CA ASN A 322 -36.38 70.71 -36.30
C ASN A 322 -37.56 69.74 -36.56
N ARG A 323 -38.38 69.49 -35.53
CA ARG A 323 -39.74 70.06 -35.32
C ARG A 323 -40.49 69.39 -34.18
#